data_AF-A0ABD3BFM1-F1
#
_entry.id   AF-A0ABD3BFM1-F1
#
_cell.length_a   1.000
_cell.length_b   1.000
_cell.length_c   1.000
_cell.angle_alpha   90.00
_cell.angle_beta   90.00
_cell.angle_gamma   90.00
#
_symmetry.space_group_name_H-M   'P 1'
#
loop_
_entity.id
_entity.type
_entity.pdbx_description
1 polymer ?
#
loop_
_entity_poly.entity_id
_entity_poly.type
_entity_poly.pdbx_seq_one_letter_code
_entity_poly.pdbx_strand_id
1 'polypeptide(L)'
;MKNNNAVGILLLSDIFGFEDSSTRDFAYRLACNGYNVLVPDLFKGDPWTKDRPTPLLEEWITKHKPESKTKTIFESAKWMINEFASLGISKKLGIIGFAMGVAEL
;
A
#
# COMPACT_ATOMS: atom_id res chain seq x y z
N MET A 1 23.40 -12.22 1.99
CA MET A 1 22.48 -13.31 1.61
C MET A 1 21.35 -12.68 0.80
N LYS A 2 21.12 -13.11 -0.45
CA LYS A 2 20.04 -12.61 -1.32
C LYS A 2 18.87 -13.58 -1.22
N ASN A 3 18.11 -13.47 -0.14
CA ASN A 3 16.85 -14.18 0.03
C ASN A 3 15.81 -13.27 -0.64
N ASN A 4 15.81 -13.17 -1.97
CA ASN A 4 14.68 -12.58 -2.66
C ASN A 4 13.73 -13.74 -2.95
N ASN A 5 12.66 -13.88 -2.17
CA ASN A 5 11.69 -14.97 -2.32
C ASN A 5 10.93 -14.90 -3.65
N ALA A 6 11.26 -13.92 -4.51
CA ALA A 6 10.63 -13.64 -5.79
C ALA A 6 9.12 -13.36 -5.65
N VAL A 7 8.71 -12.95 -4.45
CA VAL A 7 7.34 -12.57 -4.15
C VAL A 7 7.32 -11.07 -3.96
N GLY A 8 6.42 -10.39 -4.66
CA GLY A 8 6.06 -9.01 -4.33
C GLY A 8 4.92 -8.95 -3.35
N ILE A 9 4.96 -7.97 -2.46
CA ILE A 9 3.86 -7.60 -1.58
C ILE A 9 3.44 -6.18 -1.92
N LEU A 10 2.20 -6.02 -2.34
CA LEU A 10 1.53 -4.72 -2.37
C LEU A 10 0.92 -4.48 -0.99
N LEU A 11 1.50 -3.54 -0.24
CA LEU A 11 1.07 -3.19 1.11
C LEU A 11 0.18 -1.95 1.07
N LEU A 12 -1.07 -2.08 1.49
CA LEU A 12 -2.07 -1.02 1.49
C LEU A 12 -2.17 -0.41 2.89
N SER A 13 -1.77 0.86 3.01
CA SER A 13 -1.80 1.58 4.28
C SER A 13 -3.23 1.78 4.79
N ASP A 14 -3.36 1.99 6.10
CA ASP A 14 -4.58 2.56 6.66
C ASP A 14 -4.68 4.07 6.32
N ILE A 15 -5.63 4.77 6.97
CA ILE A 15 -5.89 6.20 6.74
C ILE A 15 -4.68 7.12 6.97
N PHE A 16 -3.65 6.70 7.71
CA PHE A 16 -2.47 7.52 7.98
C PHE A 16 -1.45 7.52 6.83
N GLY A 17 -1.68 6.70 5.81
CA GLY A 17 -0.90 6.74 4.57
C GLY A 17 0.43 5.98 4.62
N PHE A 18 1.13 6.03 3.48
CA PHE A 18 2.38 5.29 3.28
C PHE A 18 3.57 5.86 4.06
N GLU A 19 3.51 7.14 4.45
CA GLU A 19 4.57 7.80 5.21
C GLU A 19 4.49 7.57 6.72
N ASP A 20 3.36 7.06 7.24
CA ASP A 20 3.21 6.76 8.66
C ASP A 20 4.31 5.82 9.14
N SER A 21 4.86 6.10 10.32
CA SER A 21 5.98 5.36 10.87
C SER A 21 5.68 3.87 11.02
N SER A 22 4.43 3.52 11.36
CA SER A 22 4.00 2.12 11.57
C SER A 22 3.89 1.39 10.23
N THR A 23 3.33 2.06 9.21
CA THR A 23 3.29 1.54 7.84
C THR A 23 4.71 1.27 7.31
N ARG A 24 5.63 2.22 7.51
CA ARG A 24 7.02 2.11 7.06
C ARG A 24 7.80 1.02 7.82
N ASP A 25 7.62 0.92 9.13
CA ASP A 25 8.24 -0.15 9.93
C ASP A 25 7.77 -1.53 9.48
N PHE A 26 6.47 -1.69 9.21
CA PHE A 26 5.92 -2.95 8.71
C PHE A 26 6.46 -3.30 7.31
N ALA A 27 6.50 -2.33 6.39
CA ALA A 27 7.08 -2.51 5.07
C ALA A 27 8.57 -2.90 5.15
N TYR A 28 9.32 -2.26 6.04
CA TYR A 28 10.72 -2.57 6.28
C TYR A 28 10.91 -4.01 6.79
N ARG A 29 10.09 -4.46 7.75
CA ARG A 29 10.13 -5.84 8.25
C ARG A 29 9.84 -6.87 7.15
N LEU A 30 8.87 -6.61 6.28
CA LEU A 30 8.60 -7.48 5.13
C LEU A 30 9.82 -7.52 4.19
N ALA A 31 10.43 -6.37 3.89
CA ALA A 31 11.63 -6.31 3.06
C ALA A 31 12.80 -7.07 3.68
N CYS A 32 13.02 -6.96 5.00
CA CYS A 32 14.04 -7.72 5.73
C CYS A 32 13.81 -9.24 5.68
N ASN A 33 12.56 -9.69 5.52
CA ASN A 33 12.21 -11.10 5.32
C ASN A 33 12.28 -11.55 3.86
N GLY A 34 12.77 -10.70 2.95
CA GLY A 34 13.06 -11.09 1.56
C GLY A 34 11.94 -10.87 0.55
N TYR A 35 10.92 -10.08 0.91
CA TYR A 35 9.85 -9.67 0.01
C TYR A 35 10.18 -8.36 -0.73
N ASN A 36 9.71 -8.23 -1.97
CA ASN A 36 9.76 -6.95 -2.68
C ASN A 36 8.48 -6.17 -2.35
N VAL A 37 8.58 -5.09 -1.58
CA VAL A 37 7.41 -4.40 -1.03
C VAL A 37 7.16 -3.11 -1.79
N LEU A 38 5.92 -2.88 -2.22
CA LEU A 38 5.43 -1.61 -2.72
C LEU A 38 4.34 -1.08 -1.78
N VAL A 39 4.43 0.18 -1.39
CA VAL A 39 3.40 0.87 -0.60
C VAL A 39 2.90 2.05 -1.44
N PRO A 40 1.69 1.99 -2.03
CA PRO A 40 1.18 3.07 -2.87
C PRO A 40 0.59 4.20 -2.04
N ASP A 41 0.59 5.40 -2.61
CA ASP A 41 -0.12 6.55 -2.05
C ASP A 41 -1.62 6.46 -2.36
N LEU A 42 -2.37 5.81 -1.47
CA LEU A 42 -3.82 5.61 -1.63
C LEU A 42 -4.64 6.90 -1.48
N PHE A 43 -4.09 7.91 -0.81
CA PHE A 43 -4.80 9.16 -0.46
C PHE A 43 -4.29 10.37 -1.24
N LYS A 44 -3.44 10.16 -2.25
CA LYS A 44 -2.96 11.19 -3.19
C LYS A 44 -2.39 12.43 -2.47
N GLY A 45 -1.54 12.19 -1.48
CA GLY A 45 -0.90 13.21 -0.68
C GLY A 45 -1.78 13.83 0.42
N ASP A 46 -2.99 13.30 0.65
CA ASP A 46 -3.89 13.76 1.72
C ASP A 46 -4.28 12.62 2.69
N PRO A 47 -3.31 11.94 3.33
CA PRO A 47 -3.62 11.01 4.40
C PRO A 47 -4.23 11.72 5.62
N TRP A 48 -4.98 10.99 6.43
CA TRP A 48 -5.45 11.48 7.72
C TRP A 48 -4.26 11.66 8.67
N THR A 49 -4.32 12.70 9.51
CA THR A 49 -3.24 13.03 10.47
C THR A 49 -3.86 13.20 11.85
N LYS A 50 -3.14 12.79 12.90
CA LYS A 50 -3.69 12.66 14.26
C LYS A 50 -4.01 14.02 14.91
N ASP A 51 -3.44 15.09 14.39
CA ASP A 51 -3.67 16.48 14.80
C ASP A 51 -4.95 17.07 14.16
N ARG A 52 -5.55 16.43 13.16
CA ARG A 52 -6.83 16.87 12.59
C ARG A 52 -7.97 16.67 13.60
N PRO A 53 -8.87 17.66 13.74
CA PRO A 53 -10.07 17.51 14.55
C PRO A 53 -10.89 16.29 14.12
N THR A 54 -11.23 15.42 15.08
CA THR A 54 -12.05 14.21 14.85
C THR A 54 -13.37 14.48 14.09
N PRO A 55 -14.08 15.60 14.29
CA PRO A 55 -15.29 15.89 13.52
C PRO A 55 -15.08 15.99 12.00
N LEU A 56 -13.85 16.24 11.52
CA LEU A 56 -13.54 16.30 10.09
C LEU A 56 -13.32 14.91 9.45
N LEU A 57 -13.34 13.84 10.26
CA LEU A 57 -13.04 12.49 9.77
C LEU A 57 -14.07 12.00 8.76
N GLU A 58 -15.35 12.26 9.00
CA GLU A 58 -16.43 11.85 8.08
C GLU A 58 -16.34 12.57 6.74
N GLU A 59 -16.03 13.86 6.76
CA GLU A 59 -15.81 14.66 5.54
C GLU A 59 -14.61 14.10 4.75
N TRP A 60 -13.51 13.81 5.44
CA TRP A 60 -12.32 13.24 4.82
C TRP A 60 -12.58 11.84 4.24
N ILE A 61 -13.30 10.97 4.96
CA ILE A 61 -13.69 9.63 4.45
C ILE A 61 -14.53 9.78 3.17
N THR A 62 -15.49 10.71 3.16
CA THR A 62 -16.36 10.96 2.00
C THR A 62 -15.60 11.47 0.79
N LYS A 63 -14.56 12.28 1.01
CA LYS A 63 -13.65 12.78 -0.04
C LYS A 63 -12.83 11.64 -0.64
N HIS A 64 -12.36 10.69 0.18
CA HIS A 64 -11.48 9.59 -0.22
C HIS A 64 -12.26 8.34 -0.61
N LYS A 65 -13.04 8.49 -1.69
CA LYS A 65 -13.92 7.44 -2.17
C LYS A 65 -13.16 6.15 -2.57
N PRO A 66 -13.78 4.97 -2.36
CA PRO A 66 -13.22 3.67 -2.68
C PRO A 66 -12.68 3.54 -4.11
N GLU A 67 -13.37 4.07 -5.11
CA GLU A 67 -13.02 3.89 -6.53
C GLU A 67 -11.65 4.51 -6.87
N SER A 68 -11.30 5.61 -6.20
CA SER A 68 -9.99 6.26 -6.35
C SER A 68 -8.85 5.37 -5.83
N LYS A 69 -9.09 4.65 -4.73
CA LYS A 69 -8.13 3.71 -4.15
C LYS A 69 -7.99 2.48 -5.05
N THR A 70 -9.10 1.90 -5.51
CA THR A 70 -9.10 0.70 -6.37
C THR A 70 -8.30 0.91 -7.65
N LYS A 71 -8.43 2.08 -8.28
CA LYS A 71 -7.60 2.44 -9.45
C LYS A 71 -6.10 2.42 -9.10
N THR A 72 -5.72 3.08 -8.03
CA THR A 72 -4.32 3.16 -7.57
C THR A 72 -3.77 1.77 -7.23
N ILE A 73 -4.57 0.93 -6.59
CA ILE A 73 -4.20 -0.46 -6.26
C ILE A 73 -3.97 -1.28 -7.53
N PHE A 74 -4.88 -1.20 -8.50
CA PHE A 74 -4.77 -1.93 -9.77
C PHE A 74 -3.55 -1.48 -10.58
N GLU A 75 -3.33 -0.16 -10.70
CA GLU A 75 -2.17 0.40 -11.39
C GLU A 75 -0.85 -0.02 -10.73
N SER A 76 -0.81 -0.02 -9.39
CA SER A 76 0.36 -0.45 -8.62
C SER A 76 0.64 -1.95 -8.77
N ALA A 77 -0.39 -2.78 -8.69
CA ALA A 77 -0.27 -4.23 -8.90
C ALA A 77 0.21 -4.55 -10.32
N LYS A 78 -0.36 -3.88 -11.33
CA LYS A 78 0.04 -4.04 -12.74
C LYS A 78 1.49 -3.62 -12.94
N TRP A 79 1.89 -2.48 -12.37
CA TRP A 79 3.29 -2.02 -12.43
C TRP A 79 4.23 -3.06 -11.81
N MET A 80 3.96 -3.55 -10.60
CA MET A 80 4.78 -4.59 -9.96
C MET A 80 4.92 -5.86 -10.79
N ILE A 81 3.81 -6.35 -11.36
CA ILE A 81 3.82 -7.55 -12.21
C ILE A 81 4.70 -7.33 -13.45
N ASN A 82 4.62 -6.15 -14.06
CA ASN A 82 5.43 -5.80 -15.22
C ASN A 82 6.92 -5.68 -14.86
N GLU A 83 7.26 -5.06 -13.73
CA GLU A 83 8.64 -4.96 -13.25
C GLU A 83 9.23 -6.32 -12.92
N PHE A 84 8.48 -7.22 -12.27
CA PHE A 84 8.99 -8.57 -12.03
C PHE A 84 9.17 -9.36 -13.31
N ALA A 85 8.27 -9.18 -14.28
CA ALA A 85 8.40 -9.79 -15.60
C ALA A 85 9.65 -9.28 -16.35
N SER A 86 9.94 -7.97 -16.29
CA SER A 86 11.11 -7.38 -16.96
C SER A 86 12.43 -7.82 -16.32
N LEU A 87 12.44 -8.08 -15.01
CA LEU A 87 13.60 -8.55 -14.25
C LEU A 87 13.76 -10.08 -14.27
N GLY A 88 12.85 -10.83 -14.90
CA GLY A 88 12.87 -12.30 -14.90
C GLY A 88 12.58 -12.94 -13.53
N ILE A 89 11.92 -12.21 -12.64
CA ILE A 89 11.55 -12.64 -11.28
C ILE A 89 10.17 -13.33 -11.32
N SER A 90 9.90 -14.24 -10.37
CA SER A 90 8.61 -14.91 -10.24
C SER A 90 7.44 -13.91 -10.16
N LYS A 91 6.32 -14.20 -10.82
CA LYS A 91 5.11 -13.35 -10.87
C LYS A 91 4.22 -13.48 -9.62
N LYS A 92 4.77 -13.95 -8.49
CA LYS A 92 3.98 -14.15 -7.28
C LYS A 92 3.74 -12.79 -6.63
N LEU A 93 2.47 -12.38 -6.56
CA LEU A 93 2.04 -11.15 -5.92
C LEU A 93 1.11 -11.50 -4.76
N GLY A 94 1.42 -10.97 -3.58
CA GLY A 94 0.52 -10.92 -2.43
C GLY A 94 0.05 -9.49 -2.19
N ILE A 95 -1.13 -9.34 -1.59
CA ILE A 95 -1.66 -8.05 -1.14
C ILE A 95 -1.90 -8.17 0.36
N ILE A 96 -1.41 -7.19 1.12
CA ILE A 96 -1.69 -7.03 2.54
C ILE A 96 -2.28 -5.65 2.71
N GLY A 97 -3.32 -5.49 3.52
CA GLY A 97 -3.80 -4.15 3.82
C GLY A 97 -4.50 -4.02 5.14
N PHE A 98 -4.57 -2.78 5.60
CA PHE A 98 -5.05 -2.43 6.94
C PHE A 98 -6.24 -1.48 6.86
N ALA A 99 -7.31 -1.78 7.60
CA ALA A 99 -8.49 -0.95 7.75
C ALA A 99 -9.02 -0.42 6.39
N MET A 100 -9.13 0.91 6.24
CA MET A 100 -9.61 1.57 5.02
C MET A 100 -8.75 1.28 3.77
N GLY A 101 -7.53 0.77 3.92
CA GLY A 101 -6.69 0.31 2.82
C GLY A 101 -7.26 -0.90 2.08
N VAL A 102 -8.13 -1.70 2.71
CA VAL A 102 -8.82 -2.87 2.11
C VAL A 102 -10.33 -2.72 2.04
N ALA A 103 -10.88 -1.62 2.56
CA ALA A 103 -12.30 -1.34 2.43
C ALA A 103 -12.66 -1.23 0.93
N GLU A 104 -13.43 -2.22 0.46
CA GLU A 104 -13.99 -2.37 -0.89
C GLU A 104 -13.02 -2.85 -2.00
N LEU A 105 -12.04 -3.69 -1.62
CA LEU A 105 -11.22 -4.47 -2.56
C LEU A 105 -11.95 -5.70 -3.13
#